data_AF-L8LMQ7-F1
#
_entry.id   AF-L8LMQ7-F1
#
_cell.length_a   1.000
_cell.length_b   1.000
_cell.length_c   1.000
_cell.angle_alpha   90.00
_cell.angle_beta   90.00
_cell.angle_gamma   90.00
#
_symmetry.space_group_name_H-M   'P 1'
#
loop_
_entity.id
_entity.type
_entity.pdbx_description
1 polymer ?
#
loop_
_entity_poly.entity_id
_entity_poly.type
_entity_poly.pdbx_seq_one_letter_code
_entity_poly.pdbx_strand_id
1 'polypeptide(L)'
;MNLIILYFVLIAVMLIGVVGALLPAIPGVGLILAAILVWGFVTQFHGMALSLVVTLVILLLSLGVEILATYWGVKKFGASSWSQIGSIIGLIVGMLGLLPALPIGGPIVGILVGSILGGFIGEFAYRREMELIPRLQVASKVCLGIVVGSVVGNIIKALLALTAVIVFILTTWSTLPDFQGVSFDWSIIEQITDRLNNSLLPEAKEWLQAIAEQLGKLRLNNGIFEQAKEWLQGIT
;
A
#
# COMPACT_ATOMS: atom_id res chain seq x y z
N MET A 1 24.26 17.55 -12.79
CA MET A 1 23.52 16.40 -13.37
C MET A 1 22.42 16.96 -14.25
N ASN A 2 22.23 16.46 -15.47
CA ASN A 2 21.15 16.95 -16.33
C ASN A 2 19.80 16.60 -15.66
N LEU A 3 18.92 17.59 -15.43
CA LEU A 3 17.63 17.41 -14.76
C LEU A 3 16.77 16.32 -15.44
N ILE A 4 16.90 16.21 -16.76
CA ILE A 4 16.21 15.20 -17.56
C ILE A 4 16.68 13.79 -17.19
N ILE A 5 17.99 13.58 -17.05
CA ILE A 5 18.55 12.27 -16.67
C ILE A 5 18.08 11.89 -15.26
N LEU A 6 18.13 12.83 -14.32
CA LEU A 6 17.62 12.60 -12.96
C LEU A 6 16.15 12.18 -13.00
N TYR A 7 15.33 12.88 -13.77
CA TYR A 7 13.89 12.62 -13.87
C TYR A 7 13.60 11.18 -14.33
N PHE A 8 14.26 10.72 -15.38
CA PHE A 8 14.09 9.34 -15.87
C PHE A 8 14.63 8.29 -14.89
N VAL A 9 15.71 8.57 -14.18
CA VAL A 9 16.21 7.69 -13.12
C VAL A 9 15.18 7.57 -11.99
N LEU A 10 14.57 8.68 -11.57
CA LEU A 10 13.54 8.65 -10.54
C LEU A 10 12.29 7.90 -11.00
N ILE A 11 11.86 8.07 -12.26
CA ILE A 11 10.77 7.25 -12.83
C ILE A 11 11.14 5.77 -12.78
N ALA A 12 12.35 5.39 -13.17
CA ALA A 12 12.79 3.99 -13.09
C ALA A 12 12.75 3.45 -11.65
N VAL A 13 13.20 4.23 -10.66
CA VAL A 13 13.09 3.89 -9.23
C VAL A 13 11.64 3.76 -8.79
N MET A 14 10.76 4.64 -9.24
CA MET A 14 9.32 4.56 -8.94
C MET A 14 8.68 3.32 -9.55
N LEU A 15 9.05 2.92 -10.77
CA LEU A 15 8.58 1.68 -11.39
C LEU A 15 9.06 0.44 -10.62
N ILE A 16 10.29 0.46 -10.12
CA ILE A 16 10.76 -0.57 -9.17
C ILE A 16 9.91 -0.54 -7.89
N GLY A 17 9.49 0.63 -7.43
CA GLY A 17 8.55 0.79 -6.31
C GLY A 17 7.18 0.18 -6.59
N VAL A 18 6.64 0.33 -7.80
CA VAL A 18 5.38 -0.32 -8.21
C VAL A 18 5.53 -1.85 -8.20
N VAL A 19 6.63 -2.38 -8.74
CA VAL A 19 6.92 -3.82 -8.68
C VAL A 19 7.12 -4.28 -7.22
N GLY A 20 7.79 -3.46 -6.41
CA GLY A 20 7.96 -3.69 -4.99
C GLY A 20 6.63 -3.75 -4.22
N ALA A 21 5.62 -2.98 -4.63
CA ALA A 21 4.29 -3.01 -4.01
C ALA A 21 3.53 -4.34 -4.26
N LEU A 22 3.93 -5.11 -5.29
CA LEU A 22 3.40 -6.47 -5.52
C LEU A 22 4.05 -7.51 -4.59
N LEU A 23 5.24 -7.21 -4.07
CA LEU A 23 6.00 -8.11 -3.22
C LEU A 23 5.70 -7.84 -1.75
N PRO A 24 5.33 -8.88 -0.97
CA PRO A 24 5.11 -8.72 0.45
C PRO A 24 6.40 -8.25 1.14
N ALA A 25 6.25 -7.37 2.13
CA ALA A 25 7.32 -6.72 2.91
C ALA A 25 8.17 -5.67 2.20
N ILE A 26 8.08 -5.48 0.88
CA ILE A 26 8.80 -4.39 0.22
C ILE A 26 7.95 -3.12 0.28
N PRO A 27 8.44 -2.01 0.87
CA PRO A 27 7.70 -0.76 0.98
C PRO A 27 7.69 -0.02 -0.37
N GLY A 28 7.02 -0.58 -1.38
CA GLY A 28 7.02 -0.07 -2.75
C GLY A 28 6.55 1.39 -2.86
N VAL A 29 5.45 1.73 -2.18
CA VAL A 29 4.94 3.11 -2.12
C VAL A 29 5.89 4.05 -1.37
N GLY A 30 6.60 3.53 -0.35
CA GLY A 30 7.64 4.28 0.35
C GLY A 30 8.82 4.64 -0.58
N LEU A 31 9.20 3.73 -1.48
CA LEU A 31 10.23 3.99 -2.47
C LEU A 31 9.79 5.08 -3.48
N ILE A 32 8.52 5.07 -3.88
CA ILE A 32 7.94 6.11 -4.74
C ILE A 32 7.99 7.46 -4.03
N LEU A 33 7.55 7.53 -2.77
CA LEU A 33 7.61 8.77 -1.98
C LEU A 33 9.04 9.29 -1.86
N ALA A 34 10.02 8.43 -1.60
CA ALA A 34 11.43 8.81 -1.54
C ALA A 34 11.91 9.43 -2.87
N ALA A 35 11.53 8.85 -4.01
CA ALA A 35 11.87 9.39 -5.32
C ALA A 35 11.24 10.77 -5.55
N ILE A 36 9.98 10.98 -5.14
CA ILE A 36 9.33 12.29 -5.24
C ILE A 36 10.02 13.32 -4.35
N LEU A 37 10.41 12.95 -3.12
CA LEU A 37 11.15 13.84 -2.22
C LEU A 37 12.51 14.24 -2.80
N VAL A 38 13.24 13.31 -3.42
CA VAL A 38 14.52 13.62 -4.10
C VAL A 38 14.29 14.63 -5.22
N TRP A 39 13.23 14.47 -6.03
CA TRP A 39 12.89 15.49 -7.02
C TRP A 39 12.54 16.84 -6.37
N GLY A 40 11.80 16.79 -5.26
CA GLY A 40 11.50 17.88 -4.33
C GLY A 40 12.65 18.77 -3.98
N PHE A 41 13.68 18.17 -3.42
CA PHE A 41 14.85 18.91 -2.99
C PHE A 41 15.61 19.54 -4.16
N VAL A 42 15.59 18.92 -5.34
CA VAL A 42 16.31 19.42 -6.52
C VAL A 42 15.58 20.59 -7.18
N THR A 43 14.25 20.55 -7.26
CA THR A 43 13.44 21.61 -7.87
C THR A 43 12.85 22.59 -6.85
N GLN A 44 13.32 22.56 -5.60
CA GLN A 44 12.88 23.44 -4.51
C GLN A 44 11.36 23.42 -4.30
N PHE A 45 10.75 22.24 -4.42
CA PHE A 45 9.31 22.01 -4.23
C PHE A 45 8.37 22.80 -5.17
N HIS A 46 8.88 23.35 -6.28
CA HIS A 46 8.05 24.03 -7.27
C HIS A 46 7.14 23.03 -8.02
N GLY A 47 5.83 23.30 -8.05
CA GLY A 47 4.86 22.59 -8.91
C GLY A 47 4.50 21.15 -8.48
N MET A 48 4.98 20.66 -7.33
CA MET A 48 4.84 19.24 -6.96
C MET A 48 4.03 18.96 -5.69
N ALA A 49 3.45 20.00 -5.07
CA ALA A 49 2.70 19.86 -3.83
C ALA A 49 1.60 18.79 -3.95
N LEU A 50 0.91 18.76 -5.10
CA LEU A 50 -0.14 17.78 -5.39
C LEU A 50 0.43 16.34 -5.45
N SER A 51 1.57 16.12 -6.10
CA SER A 51 2.18 14.79 -6.17
C SER A 51 2.63 14.28 -4.80
N LEU A 52 3.20 15.15 -3.96
CA LEU A 52 3.59 14.80 -2.59
C LEU A 52 2.36 14.45 -1.75
N VAL A 53 1.31 15.26 -1.79
CA VAL A 53 0.05 15.03 -1.05
C VAL A 53 -0.58 13.71 -1.48
N VAL A 54 -0.81 13.54 -2.77
CA VAL A 54 -1.46 12.34 -3.31
C VAL A 54 -0.67 11.09 -2.97
N THR A 55 0.67 11.14 -3.08
CA THR A 55 1.49 9.98 -2.73
C THR A 55 1.49 9.69 -1.23
N LEU A 56 1.45 10.71 -0.37
CA LEU A 56 1.33 10.52 1.07
C LEU A 56 -0.02 9.90 1.45
N VAL A 57 -1.11 10.36 0.84
CA VAL A 57 -2.45 9.78 1.01
C VAL A 57 -2.46 8.34 0.52
N ILE A 58 -1.90 8.07 -0.66
CA ILE A 58 -1.76 6.72 -1.23
C ILE A 58 -0.92 5.82 -0.32
N LEU A 59 0.14 6.33 0.29
CA LEU A 59 0.94 5.59 1.27
C LEU A 59 0.09 5.17 2.46
N LEU A 60 -0.68 6.10 3.04
CA LEU A 60 -1.58 5.80 4.16
C LEU A 60 -2.68 4.81 3.78
N LEU A 61 -3.30 5.00 2.61
CA LEU A 61 -4.30 4.07 2.07
C LEU A 61 -3.71 2.67 1.87
N SER A 62 -2.48 2.58 1.37
CA SER A 62 -1.79 1.32 1.15
C SER A 62 -1.54 0.56 2.45
N LEU A 63 -1.22 1.27 3.54
CA LEU A 63 -1.10 0.67 4.88
C LEU A 63 -2.45 0.13 5.36
N GLY A 64 -3.54 0.89 5.16
CA GLY A 64 -4.90 0.44 5.45
C GLY A 64 -5.29 -0.80 4.66
N VAL A 65 -5.09 -0.78 3.34
CA VAL A 65 -5.39 -1.90 2.43
C VAL A 65 -4.68 -3.18 2.87
N GLU A 66 -3.44 -3.12 3.34
CA GLU A 66 -2.73 -4.32 3.81
C GLU A 66 -3.43 -5.00 4.97
N ILE A 67 -3.80 -4.21 5.98
CA ILE A 67 -4.44 -4.71 7.19
C ILE A 67 -5.82 -5.30 6.83
N LEU A 68 -6.59 -4.60 5.99
CA LEU A 68 -7.94 -5.01 5.61
C LEU A 68 -7.95 -6.22 4.70
N ALA A 69 -7.12 -6.22 3.66
CA ALA A 69 -7.04 -7.33 2.72
C ALA A 69 -6.58 -8.61 3.43
N THR A 70 -5.63 -8.50 4.35
CA THR A 70 -5.21 -9.63 5.18
C THR A 70 -6.36 -10.05 6.09
N TYR A 71 -6.94 -9.14 6.88
CA TYR A 71 -8.01 -9.45 7.83
C TYR A 71 -9.23 -10.11 7.16
N TRP A 72 -9.77 -9.53 6.09
CA TRP A 72 -10.89 -10.09 5.34
C TRP A 72 -10.51 -11.37 4.59
N GLY A 73 -9.31 -11.39 4.02
CA GLY A 73 -8.75 -12.54 3.32
C GLY A 73 -8.74 -13.79 4.21
N VAL A 74 -8.26 -13.69 5.45
CA VAL A 74 -8.25 -14.86 6.34
C VAL A 74 -9.63 -15.15 6.94
N LYS A 75 -10.42 -14.13 7.27
CA LYS A 75 -11.76 -14.31 7.87
C LYS A 75 -12.71 -15.06 6.94
N LYS A 76 -12.64 -14.84 5.62
CA LYS A 76 -13.43 -15.56 4.62
C LYS A 76 -13.17 -17.06 4.60
N PHE A 77 -11.99 -17.49 5.05
CA PHE A 77 -11.60 -18.90 5.14
C PHE A 77 -11.90 -19.53 6.52
N GLY A 78 -12.61 -18.81 7.39
CA GLY A 78 -13.04 -19.29 8.70
C GLY A 78 -11.98 -19.17 9.80
N ALA A 79 -11.00 -18.29 9.61
CA ALA A 79 -9.92 -18.08 10.56
C ALA A 79 -10.42 -17.47 11.89
N SER A 80 -9.89 -18.01 12.98
CA SER A 80 -10.04 -17.43 14.31
C SER A 80 -9.09 -16.24 14.50
N SER A 81 -9.31 -15.46 15.56
CA SER A 81 -8.38 -14.39 15.97
C SER A 81 -6.97 -14.94 16.31
N TRP A 82 -6.87 -16.21 16.72
CA TRP A 82 -5.59 -16.86 17.02
C TRP A 82 -4.76 -17.08 15.76
N SER A 83 -5.39 -17.33 14.61
CA SER A 83 -4.69 -17.37 13.33
C SER A 83 -4.07 -16.01 12.98
N GLN A 84 -4.78 -14.91 13.23
CA GLN A 84 -4.27 -13.57 12.94
C GLN A 84 -3.06 -13.23 13.83
N ILE A 85 -3.19 -13.47 15.15
CA ILE A 85 -2.10 -13.25 16.10
C ILE A 85 -0.91 -14.14 15.74
N GLY A 86 -1.15 -15.42 15.45
CA GLY A 86 -0.13 -16.35 15.00
C GLY A 86 0.57 -15.84 13.74
N SER A 87 -0.17 -15.32 12.76
CA SER A 87 0.39 -14.78 11.52
C SER A 87 1.26 -13.55 11.77
N ILE A 88 0.86 -12.66 12.68
CA ILE A 88 1.64 -11.47 13.04
C ILE A 88 2.94 -11.87 13.76
N ILE A 89 2.85 -12.78 14.73
CA ILE A 89 4.03 -13.30 15.43
C ILE A 89 4.97 -13.99 14.44
N GLY A 90 4.41 -14.84 13.57
CA GLY A 90 5.16 -15.52 12.54
C GLY A 90 5.82 -14.57 11.55
N LEU A 91 5.14 -13.47 11.17
CA LEU A 91 5.72 -12.40 10.37
C LEU A 91 6.91 -11.75 11.06
N ILE A 92 6.80 -11.44 12.36
CA ILE A 92 7.91 -10.82 13.14
C ILE A 92 9.08 -11.80 13.25
N VAL A 93 8.81 -13.05 13.63
CA VAL A 93 9.84 -14.11 13.76
C VAL A 93 10.53 -14.35 12.41
N GLY A 94 9.76 -14.35 11.31
CA GLY A 94 10.26 -14.48 9.95
C GLY A 94 11.09 -13.28 9.49
N MET A 95 10.65 -12.07 9.81
CA MET A 95 11.40 -10.83 9.53
C MET A 95 12.75 -10.82 10.25
N LEU A 96 12.79 -11.29 11.49
CA LEU A 96 14.03 -11.39 12.28
C LEU A 96 14.94 -12.55 11.82
N GLY A 97 14.51 -13.36 10.84
CA GLY A 97 15.29 -14.50 10.35
C GLY A 97 15.41 -15.63 11.38
N LEU A 98 14.57 -15.64 12.42
CA LEU A 98 14.60 -16.63 13.50
C LEU A 98 13.91 -17.95 13.13
N LEU A 99 13.46 -18.08 11.88
CA LEU A 99 12.89 -19.32 11.36
C LEU A 99 14.01 -20.28 10.94
N PRO A 100 14.17 -21.44 11.62
CA PRO A 100 15.34 -22.32 11.51
C PRO A 100 15.52 -23.02 10.15
N ALA A 101 14.65 -22.76 9.16
CA ALA A 101 14.54 -23.52 7.92
C ALA A 101 14.89 -22.75 6.63
N LEU A 102 15.33 -21.48 6.70
CA LEU A 102 15.59 -20.66 5.51
C LEU A 102 17.08 -20.33 5.30
N PRO A 103 17.86 -21.22 4.67
CA PRO A 103 19.23 -20.93 4.25
C PRO A 103 19.32 -20.01 3.01
N ILE A 104 18.24 -19.85 2.24
CA ILE A 104 18.18 -19.09 0.99
C ILE A 104 16.88 -18.27 0.96
N GLY A 105 16.96 -16.93 0.94
CA GLY A 105 15.80 -16.05 0.78
C GLY A 105 15.65 -14.88 1.77
N GLY A 106 16.43 -14.85 2.85
CA GLY A 106 16.48 -13.71 3.80
C GLY A 106 15.14 -13.33 4.45
N PRO A 107 15.02 -12.10 4.98
CA PRO A 107 13.81 -11.62 5.67
C PRO A 107 12.54 -11.66 4.83
N ILE A 108 12.67 -11.53 3.50
CA ILE A 108 11.52 -11.44 2.57
C ILE A 108 10.75 -12.76 2.53
N VAL A 109 11.46 -13.88 2.34
CA VAL A 109 10.81 -15.20 2.33
C VAL A 109 10.40 -15.59 3.76
N GLY A 110 11.17 -15.18 4.77
CA GLY A 110 10.83 -15.36 6.18
C GLY A 110 9.48 -14.74 6.55
N ILE A 111 9.16 -13.53 6.06
CA ILE A 111 7.89 -12.86 6.35
C ILE A 111 6.69 -13.62 5.76
N LEU A 112 6.79 -14.06 4.50
CA LEU A 112 5.71 -14.81 3.85
C LEU A 112 5.52 -16.18 4.53
N VAL A 113 6.60 -16.94 4.68
CA VAL A 113 6.54 -18.29 5.27
C VAL A 113 6.16 -18.20 6.75
N GLY A 114 6.71 -17.25 7.48
CA GLY A 114 6.44 -17.02 8.88
C GLY A 114 4.99 -16.65 9.13
N SER A 115 4.43 -15.72 8.36
CA SER A 115 3.00 -15.37 8.50
C SER A 115 2.08 -16.57 8.21
N ILE A 116 2.35 -17.34 7.16
CA ILE A 116 1.57 -18.54 6.83
C ILE A 116 1.68 -19.60 7.93
N LEU A 117 2.89 -19.93 8.37
CA LEU A 117 3.14 -20.94 9.41
C LEU A 117 2.60 -20.51 10.77
N GLY A 118 2.80 -19.25 11.14
CA GLY A 118 2.28 -18.69 12.38
C GLY A 118 0.75 -18.73 12.38
N GLY A 119 0.11 -18.37 11.26
CA GLY A 119 -1.34 -18.46 11.11
C GLY A 119 -1.87 -19.89 11.16
N PHE A 120 -1.13 -20.84 10.58
CA PHE A 120 -1.42 -22.27 10.67
C PHE A 120 -1.37 -22.75 12.12
N ILE A 121 -0.26 -22.48 12.82
CA ILE A 121 -0.04 -22.92 14.20
C ILE A 121 -1.07 -22.28 15.13
N GLY A 122 -1.38 -21.00 14.94
CA GLY A 122 -2.39 -20.29 15.71
C GLY A 122 -3.78 -20.90 15.53
N GLU A 123 -4.20 -21.16 14.29
CA GLU A 123 -5.49 -21.79 14.03
C GLU A 123 -5.54 -23.23 14.55
N PHE A 124 -4.46 -23.98 14.32
CA PHE A 124 -4.34 -25.35 14.81
C PHE A 124 -4.45 -25.36 16.33
N ALA A 125 -3.72 -24.51 17.06
CA ALA A 125 -3.78 -24.42 18.52
C ALA A 125 -5.18 -24.06 19.04
N TYR A 126 -5.89 -23.15 18.36
CA TYR A 126 -7.25 -22.76 18.74
C TYR A 126 -8.25 -23.91 18.61
N ARG A 127 -8.20 -24.68 17.52
CA ARG A 127 -9.15 -25.77 17.25
C ARG A 127 -8.79 -27.11 17.87
N ARG A 128 -8.22 -27.10 19.08
CA ARG A 128 -7.76 -28.29 19.81
C ARG A 128 -8.86 -29.30 20.13
N GLU A 129 -10.12 -28.88 20.12
CA GLU A 129 -11.30 -29.71 20.40
C GLU A 129 -11.72 -30.57 19.20
N MET A 130 -11.22 -30.26 18.00
CA MET A 130 -11.49 -31.04 16.79
C MET A 130 -10.55 -32.24 16.66
N GLU A 131 -11.03 -33.30 16.01
CA GLU A 131 -10.18 -34.43 15.59
C GLU A 131 -9.02 -33.96 14.70
N LEU A 132 -7.91 -34.70 14.72
CA LEU A 132 -6.66 -34.32 14.05
C LEU A 132 -6.83 -34.01 12.56
N ILE A 133 -7.57 -34.84 11.82
CA ILE A 133 -7.71 -34.69 10.37
C ILE A 133 -8.54 -33.45 10.00
N PRO A 134 -9.77 -33.25 10.54
CA PRO A 134 -10.53 -32.02 10.32
C PRO A 134 -9.77 -30.75 10.75
N ARG A 135 -9.03 -30.82 11.86
CA ARG A 135 -8.26 -29.70 12.39
C ARG A 135 -7.16 -29.25 11.44
N LEU A 136 -6.42 -30.20 10.85
CA LEU A 136 -5.39 -29.91 9.83
C LEU A 136 -6.01 -29.30 8.56
N GLN A 137 -7.18 -29.78 8.14
CA GLN A 137 -7.87 -29.25 6.95
C GLN A 137 -8.27 -27.78 7.15
N VAL A 138 -8.83 -27.44 8.30
CA VAL A 138 -9.23 -26.05 8.60
C VAL A 138 -8.01 -25.14 8.70
N ALA A 139 -6.95 -25.55 9.41
CA ALA A 139 -5.72 -24.77 9.51
C ALA A 139 -5.06 -24.53 8.14
N SER A 140 -5.04 -25.55 7.27
CA SER A 140 -4.51 -25.43 5.90
C SER A 140 -5.37 -24.52 5.03
N LYS A 141 -6.70 -24.57 5.18
CA LYS A 141 -7.63 -23.69 4.46
C LYS A 141 -7.42 -22.22 4.85
N VAL A 142 -7.13 -21.97 6.12
CA VAL A 142 -6.80 -20.63 6.63
C VAL A 142 -5.52 -20.08 6.01
N CYS A 143 -4.48 -20.91 5.80
CA CYS A 143 -3.27 -20.51 5.08
C CYS A 143 -3.56 -20.00 3.67
N LEU A 144 -4.49 -20.63 2.95
CA LEU A 144 -4.93 -20.13 1.63
C LEU A 144 -5.55 -18.74 1.75
N GLY A 145 -6.33 -18.47 2.81
CA GLY A 145 -6.88 -17.14 3.09
C GLY A 145 -5.82 -16.08 3.34
N ILE A 146 -4.71 -16.43 4.02
CA ILE A 146 -3.57 -15.52 4.23
C ILE A 146 -2.93 -15.18 2.87
N VAL A 147 -2.66 -16.18 2.04
CA VAL A 147 -2.03 -15.99 0.73
C VAL A 147 -2.93 -15.17 -0.19
N VAL A 148 -4.21 -15.54 -0.31
CA VAL A 148 -5.18 -14.84 -1.17
C VAL A 148 -5.38 -13.40 -0.68
N GLY A 149 -5.53 -13.18 0.64
CA GLY A 149 -5.64 -11.85 1.21
C GLY A 149 -4.43 -10.97 0.91
N SER A 150 -3.22 -11.52 1.06
CA SER A 150 -1.98 -10.81 0.74
C SER A 150 -1.88 -10.47 -0.74
N VAL A 151 -2.16 -11.42 -1.65
CA VAL A 151 -2.11 -11.18 -3.10
C VAL A 151 -3.11 -10.09 -3.52
N VAL A 152 -4.35 -10.16 -3.03
CA VAL A 152 -5.37 -9.15 -3.34
C VAL A 152 -4.95 -7.78 -2.81
N GLY A 153 -4.46 -7.71 -1.58
CA GLY A 153 -3.95 -6.47 -0.99
C GLY A 153 -2.79 -5.87 -1.79
N ASN A 154 -1.84 -6.70 -2.21
CA ASN A 154 -0.69 -6.29 -3.01
C ASN A 154 -1.09 -5.78 -4.40
N ILE A 155 -2.10 -6.38 -5.05
CA ILE A 155 -2.63 -5.89 -6.33
C ILE A 155 -3.24 -4.49 -6.15
N ILE A 156 -4.10 -4.30 -5.14
CA ILE A 156 -4.72 -2.99 -4.87
C ILE A 156 -3.64 -1.94 -4.60
N LYS A 157 -2.63 -2.27 -3.80
CA LYS A 157 -1.48 -1.40 -3.54
C LYS A 157 -0.68 -1.07 -4.79
N ALA A 158 -0.44 -2.03 -5.68
CA ALA A 158 0.27 -1.77 -6.92
C ALA A 158 -0.50 -0.81 -7.83
N LEU A 159 -1.84 -0.91 -7.86
CA LEU A 159 -2.69 0.06 -8.55
C LEU A 159 -2.60 1.45 -7.92
N LEU A 160 -2.65 1.55 -6.59
CA LEU A 160 -2.45 2.82 -5.89
C LEU A 160 -1.06 3.40 -6.15
N ALA A 161 -0.01 2.57 -6.10
CA ALA A 161 1.36 2.95 -6.41
C ALA A 161 1.48 3.50 -7.84
N LEU A 162 0.85 2.85 -8.81
CA LEU A 162 0.83 3.31 -10.20
C LEU A 162 0.15 4.68 -10.32
N THR A 163 -0.96 4.90 -9.62
CA THR A 163 -1.63 6.22 -9.57
C THR A 163 -0.68 7.30 -9.06
N ALA A 164 0.10 7.03 -8.01
CA ALA A 164 1.10 7.98 -7.50
C ALA A 164 2.15 8.35 -8.55
N VAL A 165 2.65 7.36 -9.32
CA VAL A 165 3.60 7.59 -10.42
C VAL A 165 2.97 8.43 -11.53
N ILE A 166 1.73 8.13 -11.93
CA ILE A 166 1.02 8.91 -12.96
C ILE A 166 0.87 10.36 -12.50
N VAL A 167 0.40 10.58 -11.28
CA VAL A 167 0.21 11.92 -10.72
C VAL A 167 1.54 12.67 -10.62
N PHE A 168 2.62 12.00 -10.23
CA PHE A 168 3.96 12.59 -10.26
C PHE A 168 4.31 13.05 -11.68
N ILE A 169 4.17 12.19 -12.68
CA ILE A 169 4.49 12.55 -14.07
C ILE A 169 3.67 13.75 -14.54
N LEU A 170 2.34 13.73 -14.33
CA LEU A 170 1.42 14.76 -14.79
C LEU A 170 1.61 16.13 -14.14
N THR A 171 2.07 16.16 -12.89
CA THR A 171 2.30 17.43 -12.16
C THR A 171 3.69 17.98 -12.40
N THR A 172 4.65 17.11 -12.72
CA THR A 172 6.07 17.44 -12.57
C THR A 172 6.79 17.61 -13.91
N TRP A 173 6.30 17.01 -14.98
CA TRP A 173 6.90 17.13 -16.32
C TRP A 173 7.08 18.58 -16.80
N SER A 174 6.18 19.50 -16.43
CA SER A 174 6.26 20.93 -16.79
C SER A 174 7.41 21.67 -16.10
N THR A 175 7.99 21.08 -15.04
CA THR A 175 9.17 21.64 -14.36
C THR A 175 10.46 21.41 -15.15
N LEU A 176 10.44 20.55 -16.17
CA LEU A 176 11.58 20.32 -17.05
C LEU A 176 11.75 21.51 -18.03
N PRO A 177 12.98 22.01 -18.25
CA PRO A 177 13.24 23.18 -19.10
C PRO A 177 12.66 23.07 -20.52
N ASP A 178 12.68 21.87 -21.10
CA ASP A 178 12.24 21.64 -22.48
C ASP A 178 10.70 21.60 -22.64
N PHE A 179 9.94 21.53 -21.54
CA PHE A 179 8.49 21.31 -21.54
C PHE A 179 7.68 22.45 -20.88
N GLN A 180 8.30 23.60 -20.58
CA GLN A 180 7.67 24.72 -19.86
C GLN A 180 6.47 25.38 -20.59
N GLY A 181 6.17 25.00 -21.83
CA GLY A 181 5.05 25.52 -22.63
C GLY A 181 3.86 24.58 -22.80
N VAL A 182 3.90 23.37 -22.23
CA VAL A 182 2.85 22.37 -22.43
C VAL A 182 2.01 22.26 -21.15
N SER A 183 0.78 22.77 -21.17
CA SER A 183 -0.13 22.73 -20.02
C SER A 183 -1.00 21.47 -20.05
N PHE A 184 -1.16 20.83 -18.90
CA PHE A 184 -2.08 19.71 -18.72
C PHE A 184 -3.52 20.22 -18.58
N ASP A 185 -4.46 19.59 -19.26
CA ASP A 185 -5.89 19.91 -19.17
C ASP A 185 -6.50 19.25 -17.91
N TRP A 186 -6.77 20.07 -16.90
CA TRP A 186 -7.28 19.62 -15.59
C TRP A 186 -8.70 19.05 -15.66
N SER A 187 -9.47 19.34 -16.70
CA SER A 187 -10.82 18.79 -16.88
C SER A 187 -10.83 17.26 -17.01
N ILE A 188 -9.71 16.67 -17.43
CA ILE A 188 -9.54 15.22 -17.53
C ILE A 188 -9.49 14.58 -16.13
N ILE A 189 -8.82 15.22 -15.17
CA ILE A 189 -8.70 14.72 -13.80
C ILE A 189 -10.05 14.80 -13.09
N GLU A 190 -10.80 15.89 -13.28
CA GLU A 190 -12.15 16.04 -12.73
C GLU A 190 -13.08 14.93 -13.24
N GLN A 191 -13.08 14.67 -14.56
CA GLN A 191 -13.88 13.59 -15.14
C GLN A 191 -13.50 12.19 -14.61
N ILE A 192 -12.20 11.93 -14.38
CA ILE A 192 -11.75 10.66 -13.80
C ILE A 192 -12.19 10.55 -12.34
N THR A 193 -12.09 11.64 -11.58
CA THR A 193 -12.47 11.71 -10.16
C THR A 193 -13.97 11.46 -10.00
N ASP A 194 -14.80 12.09 -10.83
CA ASP A 194 -16.25 11.86 -10.87
C ASP A 194 -16.60 10.42 -11.24
N ARG A 195 -15.89 9.82 -12.20
CA ARG A 195 -16.08 8.41 -12.56
C ARG A 195 -15.71 7.47 -11.42
N LEU A 196 -14.62 7.74 -10.71
CA LEU A 196 -14.22 6.95 -9.54
C LEU A 196 -15.22 7.09 -8.41
N ASN A 197 -15.65 8.30 -8.06
CA ASN A 197 -16.63 8.53 -7.00
C ASN A 197 -17.96 7.79 -7.28
N ASN A 198 -18.38 7.75 -8.55
CA ASN A 198 -19.57 7.01 -8.97
C ASN A 198 -19.37 5.48 -9.05
N SER A 199 -18.13 4.99 -9.15
CA SER A 199 -17.80 3.56 -9.27
C SER A 199 -17.38 2.91 -7.94
N LEU A 200 -17.08 3.69 -6.90
CA LEU A 200 -16.67 3.18 -5.59
C LEU A 200 -17.84 2.53 -4.86
N LEU A 201 -17.65 1.31 -4.37
CA LEU A 201 -18.62 0.62 -3.52
C LEU A 201 -18.83 1.41 -2.19
N PRO A 202 -20.03 1.36 -1.59
CA PRO A 202 -20.35 2.10 -0.36
C PRO A 202 -19.34 1.82 0.78
N GLU A 203 -18.91 0.56 0.89
CA GLU A 203 -17.90 0.13 1.86
C GLU A 203 -16.58 0.89 1.69
N ALA A 204 -16.12 1.12 0.46
CA ALA A 204 -14.88 1.85 0.18
C ALA A 204 -14.97 3.33 0.57
N LYS A 205 -16.17 3.93 0.47
CA LYS A 205 -16.39 5.33 0.89
C LYS A 205 -16.32 5.48 2.41
N GLU A 206 -16.85 4.54 3.19
CA GLU A 206 -16.71 4.53 4.65
C GLU A 206 -15.24 4.48 5.09
N TRP A 207 -14.42 3.66 4.44
CA TRP A 207 -12.98 3.59 4.73
C TRP A 207 -12.27 4.91 4.45
N LEU A 208 -12.61 5.58 3.35
CA LEU A 208 -12.05 6.88 3.00
C LEU A 208 -12.47 7.97 4.01
N GLN A 209 -13.72 7.96 4.45
CA GLN A 209 -14.21 8.87 5.50
C GLN A 209 -13.49 8.65 6.82
N ALA A 210 -13.29 7.40 7.25
CA ALA A 210 -12.57 7.08 8.48
C ALA A 210 -11.11 7.59 8.43
N ILE A 211 -10.47 7.52 7.26
CA ILE A 211 -9.12 8.05 7.04
C ILE A 211 -9.11 9.57 7.05
N ALA A 212 -10.06 10.23 6.39
CA ALA A 212 -10.20 11.69 6.43
C ALA A 212 -10.44 12.21 7.85
N GLU A 213 -11.20 11.47 8.68
CA GLU A 213 -11.44 11.80 10.07
C GLU A 213 -10.18 11.65 10.94
N GLN A 214 -9.40 10.60 10.71
CA GLN A 214 -8.09 10.40 11.37
C GLN A 214 -7.11 11.51 11.00
N LEU A 215 -7.09 11.92 9.74
CA LEU A 215 -6.27 13.04 9.26
C LEU A 215 -6.75 14.37 9.87
N GLY A 216 -8.05 14.60 9.98
CA GLY A 216 -8.61 15.80 10.64
C GLY A 216 -8.24 15.94 12.12
N LYS A 217 -7.89 14.85 12.79
CA LYS A 217 -7.42 14.84 14.19
C LYS A 217 -5.94 15.21 14.34
N LEU A 218 -5.16 15.17 13.25
CA LEU A 218 -3.77 15.60 13.26
C LEU A 218 -3.70 17.12 13.12
N ARG A 219 -3.52 17.82 14.25
CA ARG A 219 -3.22 19.26 14.27
C ARG A 219 -1.79 19.50 13.78
N LEU A 220 -1.60 19.54 12.48
CA LEU A 220 -0.38 20.05 11.86
C LEU A 220 -0.74 21.23 10.96
N ASN A 221 -0.18 22.40 11.29
CA ASN A 221 -0.50 23.69 10.70
C ASN A 221 0.21 23.89 9.35
N ASN A 222 0.01 22.98 8.40
CA ASN A 222 0.64 23.03 7.08
C ASN A 222 -0.46 23.00 6.00
N GLY A 223 -0.43 23.96 5.06
CA GLY A 223 -1.44 24.08 3.99
C GLY A 223 -1.57 22.85 3.08
N ILE A 224 -0.55 21.99 3.06
CA ILE A 224 -0.53 20.68 2.40
C ILE A 224 -1.58 19.72 3.00
N PHE A 225 -1.83 19.81 4.31
CA PHE A 225 -2.75 18.92 5.03
C PHE A 225 -4.21 19.33 4.84
N GLU A 226 -4.49 20.64 4.79
CA GLU A 226 -5.83 21.14 4.48
C GLU A 226 -6.20 20.86 3.01
N GLN A 227 -5.26 20.98 2.07
CA GLN A 227 -5.50 20.56 0.68
C GLN A 227 -5.75 19.05 0.53
N ALA A 228 -5.03 18.22 1.29
CA ALA A 228 -5.25 16.78 1.33
C ALA A 228 -6.63 16.43 1.89
N LYS A 229 -7.06 17.16 2.91
CA LYS A 229 -8.36 17.01 3.57
C LYS A 229 -9.51 17.46 2.68
N GLU A 230 -9.39 18.60 1.99
CA GLU A 230 -10.37 19.07 1.01
C GLU A 230 -10.52 18.09 -0.15
N TRP A 231 -9.42 17.58 -0.69
CA TRP A 231 -9.46 16.59 -1.77
C TRP A 231 -10.10 15.27 -1.33
N LEU A 232 -9.78 14.77 -0.13
CA LEU A 232 -10.42 13.57 0.44
C LEU A 232 -11.92 13.78 0.69
N GLN A 233 -12.32 14.95 1.18
CA GLN A 233 -13.73 15.30 1.36
C GLN A 233 -14.48 15.42 0.02
N GLY A 234 -13.80 15.78 -1.07
CA GLY A 234 -14.39 15.78 -2.41
C GLY A 234 -14.63 14.38 -2.99
N ILE A 235 -13.97 13.35 -2.45
CA ILE A 235 -14.13 11.96 -2.90
C ILE A 235 -15.18 11.20 -2.08
N THR A 236 -15.39 11.60 -0.81
CA THR A 236 -16.37 10.99 0.11
C THR A 236 -17.75 11.58 -0.04
#